data_AF-A0A2E6T1M3-F1
#
_entry.id   AF-A0A2E6T1M3-F1
#
_cell.length_a   1.000
_cell.length_b   1.000
_cell.length_c   1.000
_cell.angle_alpha   90.00
_cell.angle_beta   90.00
_cell.angle_gamma   90.00
#
_symmetry.space_group_name_H-M   'P 1'
#
loop_
_entity.id
_entity.type
_entity.pdbx_description
1 polymer ?
#
loop_
_entity_poly.entity_id
_entity_poly.type
_entity_poly.pdbx_seq_one_letter_code
_entity_poly.pdbx_strand_id
1 'polypeptide(L)'
;MKCFLVTIAASFMSGCAVNQFQDVSLTNHEKDIALLAAAYEGNIQEAKRQLASGANVNAKDKDYRNETSLQYAAQEGHSKIAELLIANGANVNAKVFGNGETPLQFAVQGSHKKIIELLISNGAQVNALSVHGTPLDDAIQRKEIEIVDLLRKYGGKTSEELKSAGY
;
A
#
# COMPACT_ATOMS: atom_id res chain seq x y z
N MET A 1 6.77 -17.81 -8.41
CA MET A 1 5.76 -17.98 -7.35
C MET A 1 4.98 -16.68 -7.27
N LYS A 2 3.95 -16.54 -8.12
CA LYS A 2 3.05 -15.38 -8.13
C LYS A 2 2.04 -15.62 -7.01
N CYS A 3 1.92 -14.68 -6.06
CA CYS A 3 1.07 -14.85 -4.88
C CYS A 3 -0.34 -15.26 -5.27
N PHE A 4 -0.80 -16.38 -4.72
CA PHE A 4 -2.13 -16.97 -4.84
C PHE A 4 -3.24 -16.13 -4.16
N LEU A 5 -3.02 -14.82 -3.95
CA LEU A 5 -3.78 -14.01 -2.98
C LEU A 5 -5.03 -13.31 -3.52
N VAL A 6 -5.45 -13.53 -4.77
CA VAL A 6 -6.79 -13.14 -5.23
C VAL A 6 -7.66 -14.38 -5.43
N THR A 7 -7.87 -15.13 -4.35
CA THR A 7 -8.90 -16.19 -4.30
C THR A 7 -9.84 -15.97 -3.11
N ILE A 8 -10.38 -14.76 -2.97
CA ILE A 8 -11.57 -14.51 -2.13
C ILE A 8 -12.54 -13.61 -2.89
N ALA A 9 -12.95 -14.05 -4.08
CA ALA A 9 -14.14 -13.51 -4.74
C ALA A 9 -15.15 -14.62 -5.11
N ALA A 10 -14.95 -15.88 -4.68
CA ALA A 10 -15.81 -16.98 -5.12
C ALA A 10 -16.06 -18.10 -4.08
N SER A 11 -15.87 -17.85 -2.77
CA SER A 11 -16.06 -18.89 -1.74
C SER A 11 -17.32 -18.79 -0.89
N PHE A 12 -18.29 -17.95 -1.25
CA PHE A 12 -19.65 -18.01 -0.67
C PHE A 12 -20.72 -18.25 -1.74
N MET A 13 -20.58 -19.37 -2.46
CA MET A 13 -21.75 -20.15 -2.89
C MET A 13 -21.77 -21.45 -2.12
N SER A 14 -22.25 -21.42 -0.87
CA SER A 14 -22.85 -22.62 -0.30
C SER A 14 -23.88 -22.27 0.78
N GLY A 15 -25.15 -22.39 0.38
CA GLY A 15 -26.21 -22.80 1.29
C GLY A 15 -26.91 -21.71 2.08
N CYS A 16 -27.72 -20.89 1.40
CA CYS A 16 -29.08 -20.57 1.87
C CYS A 16 -29.86 -19.91 0.72
N ALA A 17 -31.02 -20.47 0.39
CA ALA A 17 -31.92 -19.94 -0.61
C ALA A 17 -32.40 -18.55 -0.22
N VAL A 18 -32.15 -17.53 -1.04
CA VAL A 18 -33.08 -16.40 -1.16
C VAL A 18 -33.14 -15.90 -2.59
N ASN A 19 -34.36 -15.94 -3.08
CA ASN A 19 -34.91 -15.38 -4.29
C ASN A 19 -34.91 -13.84 -4.20
N GLN A 20 -34.35 -13.14 -5.19
CA GLN A 20 -34.89 -11.91 -5.84
C GLN A 20 -33.78 -11.10 -6.53
N PHE A 21 -34.07 -10.66 -7.75
CA PHE A 21 -33.29 -9.69 -8.52
C PHE A 21 -33.16 -8.38 -7.73
N GLN A 22 -32.05 -8.21 -7.01
CA GLN A 22 -31.67 -6.96 -6.40
C GLN A 22 -30.36 -6.53 -7.06
N ASP A 23 -30.31 -5.31 -7.56
CA ASP A 23 -29.10 -4.69 -8.09
C ASP A 23 -28.03 -4.79 -6.99
N VAL A 24 -27.09 -5.72 -7.12
CA VAL A 24 -26.25 -6.16 -5.98
C VAL A 24 -25.20 -5.08 -5.71
N SER A 25 -25.59 -4.05 -4.95
CA SER A 25 -24.63 -3.12 -4.39
C SER A 25 -23.74 -3.91 -3.44
N LEU A 26 -22.44 -3.97 -3.71
CA LEU A 26 -21.44 -4.56 -2.81
C LEU A 26 -21.63 -3.98 -1.40
N THR A 27 -21.49 -4.82 -0.37
CA THR A 27 -21.39 -4.33 1.01
C THR A 27 -20.13 -3.47 1.16
N ASN A 28 -20.08 -2.58 2.15
CA ASN A 28 -18.91 -1.74 2.36
C ASN A 28 -17.62 -2.55 2.55
N HIS A 29 -17.71 -3.71 3.21
CA HIS A 29 -16.58 -4.63 3.37
C HIS A 29 -16.10 -5.23 2.04
N GLU A 30 -17.03 -5.64 1.17
CA GLU A 30 -16.68 -6.18 -0.16
C GLU A 30 -16.09 -5.11 -1.08
N LYS A 31 -16.56 -3.86 -0.98
CA LYS A 31 -15.98 -2.72 -1.71
C LYS A 31 -14.54 -2.46 -1.29
N ASP A 32 -14.27 -2.50 0.01
CA ASP A 32 -12.93 -2.32 0.58
C ASP A 32 -11.97 -3.41 0.09
N ILE A 33 -12.41 -4.68 0.12
CA ILE A 33 -11.63 -5.81 -0.42
C ILE A 33 -11.41 -5.66 -1.92
N ALA A 34 -12.42 -5.27 -2.68
CA ALA A 34 -12.30 -5.06 -4.12
C ALA A 34 -11.29 -3.94 -4.44
N LEU A 35 -11.24 -2.87 -3.64
CA LEU A 35 -10.24 -1.81 -3.79
C LEU A 35 -8.81 -2.29 -3.47
N LEU A 36 -8.65 -3.14 -2.45
CA LEU A 36 -7.37 -3.78 -2.11
C LEU A 36 -6.89 -4.66 -3.28
N ALA A 37 -7.75 -5.53 -3.81
CA ALA A 37 -7.44 -6.39 -4.95
C ALA A 37 -7.10 -5.58 -6.21
N ALA A 38 -7.88 -4.54 -6.52
CA ALA A 38 -7.61 -3.66 -7.65
C ALA A 38 -6.23 -2.98 -7.55
N ALA A 39 -5.84 -2.59 -6.34
CA ALA A 39 -4.55 -1.96 -6.10
C ALA A 39 -3.37 -2.92 -6.22
N TYR A 40 -3.55 -4.19 -5.84
CA TYR A 40 -2.57 -5.25 -6.04
C TYR A 40 -2.43 -5.62 -7.53
N GLU A 41 -3.54 -5.76 -8.25
CA GLU A 41 -3.55 -6.16 -9.67
C GLU A 41 -3.15 -5.03 -10.63
N GLY A 42 -3.20 -3.77 -10.20
CA GLY A 42 -2.97 -2.63 -11.10
C GLY A 42 -4.20 -2.22 -11.91
N ASN A 43 -5.40 -2.67 -11.51
CA ASN A 43 -6.64 -2.35 -12.21
C ASN A 43 -7.19 -0.96 -11.82
N ILE A 44 -6.77 0.06 -12.56
CA ILE A 44 -7.17 1.46 -12.35
C ILE A 44 -8.68 1.66 -12.49
N GLN A 45 -9.34 0.97 -13.43
CA GLN A 45 -10.78 1.17 -13.66
C GLN A 45 -11.59 0.63 -12.49
N GLU A 46 -11.19 -0.53 -11.97
CA GLU A 46 -11.79 -1.12 -10.79
C GLU A 46 -11.58 -0.23 -9.55
N ALA A 47 -10.35 0.23 -9.33
CA ALA A 47 -10.05 1.13 -8.23
C ALA A 47 -10.91 2.41 -8.27
N LYS A 48 -11.07 3.02 -9.46
CA LYS A 48 -11.96 4.19 -9.64
C LYS A 48 -13.41 3.86 -9.32
N ARG A 49 -13.90 2.72 -9.80
CA ARG A 49 -15.28 2.28 -9.57
C ARG A 49 -15.56 2.10 -8.08
N GLN A 50 -14.66 1.46 -7.36
CA GLN A 50 -14.83 1.22 -5.92
C GLN A 50 -14.73 2.50 -5.10
N LEU A 51 -13.80 3.41 -5.43
CA LEU A 51 -13.73 4.72 -4.79
C LEU A 51 -15.01 5.54 -5.02
N ALA A 52 -15.54 5.52 -6.25
CA ALA A 52 -16.81 6.19 -6.59
C ALA A 52 -18.03 5.53 -5.90
N SER A 53 -17.97 4.24 -5.58
CA SER A 53 -19.02 3.50 -4.87
C SER A 53 -18.96 3.67 -3.34
N GLY A 54 -17.99 4.45 -2.84
CA GLY A 54 -17.80 4.76 -1.42
C GLY A 54 -16.92 3.77 -0.67
N ALA A 55 -16.04 3.03 -1.35
CA ALA A 55 -15.01 2.24 -0.69
C ALA A 55 -14.13 3.11 0.21
N ASN A 56 -13.75 2.59 1.38
CA ASN A 56 -12.83 3.26 2.27
C ASN A 56 -11.40 3.11 1.75
N VAL A 57 -10.82 4.20 1.25
CA VAL A 57 -9.44 4.26 0.72
C VAL A 57 -8.37 3.81 1.74
N ASN A 58 -8.69 3.91 3.03
CA ASN A 58 -7.81 3.55 4.14
C ASN A 58 -8.21 2.22 4.80
N ALA A 59 -9.08 1.45 4.15
CA ALA A 59 -9.38 0.09 4.58
C ALA A 59 -8.11 -0.75 4.63
N LYS A 60 -8.08 -1.67 5.57
CA LYS A 60 -6.97 -2.59 5.76
C LYS A 60 -7.44 -4.02 5.57
N ASP A 61 -6.60 -4.84 4.97
CA ASP A 61 -6.82 -6.28 4.88
C ASP A 61 -6.66 -6.93 6.27
N LYS A 62 -7.79 -7.13 6.96
CA LYS A 62 -7.81 -7.72 8.31
C LYS A 62 -7.45 -9.20 8.32
N ASP A 63 -7.55 -9.88 7.19
CA ASP A 63 -7.37 -11.34 7.11
C ASP A 63 -5.92 -11.73 6.81
N TYR A 64 -5.10 -10.77 6.38
CA TYR A 64 -3.70 -11.00 6.05
C TYR A 64 -2.74 -10.11 6.86
N ARG A 65 -2.17 -9.07 6.25
CA ARG A 65 -1.09 -8.24 6.84
C ARG A 65 -1.56 -6.89 7.37
N ASN A 66 -2.87 -6.64 7.36
CA ASN A 66 -3.41 -5.34 7.72
C ASN A 66 -2.85 -4.22 6.82
N GLU A 67 -2.63 -4.57 5.55
CA GLU A 67 -2.11 -3.71 4.49
C GLU A 67 -3.25 -2.91 3.87
N THR A 68 -2.93 -1.70 3.40
CA THR A 68 -3.83 -0.78 2.69
C THR A 68 -3.64 -0.89 1.19
N SER A 69 -4.61 -0.42 0.41
CA SER A 69 -4.50 -0.36 -1.05
C SER A 69 -3.27 0.42 -1.50
N LEU A 70 -2.87 1.46 -0.77
CA LEU A 70 -1.67 2.25 -1.11
C LEU A 70 -0.38 1.44 -0.93
N GLN A 71 -0.32 0.58 0.09
CA GLN A 71 0.84 -0.30 0.31
C GLN A 71 0.94 -1.37 -0.79
N TYR A 72 -0.18 -1.97 -1.21
CA TYR A 72 -0.18 -2.88 -2.37
C TYR A 72 0.26 -2.20 -3.65
N ALA A 73 -0.29 -1.03 -3.96
CA ALA A 73 0.11 -0.27 -5.14
C ALA A 73 1.59 0.12 -5.08
N ALA A 74 2.11 0.44 -3.89
CA ALA A 74 3.50 0.79 -3.68
C ALA A 74 4.45 -0.41 -3.85
N GLN A 75 4.07 -1.59 -3.35
CA GLN A 75 4.86 -2.81 -3.49
C GLN A 75 4.94 -3.28 -4.95
N GLU A 76 3.81 -3.25 -5.67
CA GLU A 76 3.70 -3.78 -7.03
C GLU A 76 4.07 -2.75 -8.11
N GLY A 77 4.30 -1.50 -7.76
CA GLY A 77 4.78 -0.47 -8.70
C GLY A 77 3.68 0.25 -9.49
N HIS A 78 2.43 0.12 -9.07
CA HIS A 78 1.26 0.70 -9.74
C HIS A 78 1.12 2.21 -9.47
N SER A 79 2.03 3.00 -10.05
CA SER A 79 2.11 4.46 -9.79
C SER A 79 0.80 5.20 -10.03
N LYS A 80 0.05 4.85 -11.08
CA LYS A 80 -1.25 5.47 -11.40
C LYS A 80 -2.32 5.16 -10.34
N ILE A 81 -2.26 3.98 -9.73
CA ILE A 81 -3.15 3.65 -8.61
C ILE A 81 -2.71 4.39 -7.36
N ALA A 82 -1.41 4.45 -7.06
CA ALA A 82 -0.91 5.23 -5.94
C ALA A 82 -1.34 6.71 -6.04
N GLU A 83 -1.21 7.32 -7.23
CA GLU A 83 -1.69 8.68 -7.52
C GLU A 83 -3.19 8.82 -7.24
N LEU A 84 -4.02 7.86 -7.72
CA LEU A 84 -5.46 7.85 -7.51
C LEU A 84 -5.84 7.74 -6.03
N LEU A 85 -5.20 6.83 -5.30
CA LEU A 85 -5.47 6.58 -3.88
C LEU A 85 -5.10 7.81 -3.04
N ILE A 86 -3.93 8.40 -3.29
CA ILE A 86 -3.48 9.62 -2.59
C ILE A 86 -4.45 10.78 -2.86
N ALA A 87 -4.89 10.96 -4.09
CA ALA A 87 -5.88 11.99 -4.45
C ALA A 87 -7.23 11.80 -3.76
N ASN A 88 -7.56 10.58 -3.32
CA ASN A 88 -8.76 10.25 -2.57
C ASN A 88 -8.54 10.21 -1.04
N GLY A 89 -7.41 10.70 -0.55
CA GLY A 89 -7.13 10.81 0.89
C GLY A 89 -6.53 9.56 1.53
N ALA A 90 -5.82 8.73 0.75
CA ALA A 90 -5.04 7.63 1.31
C ALA A 90 -3.97 8.15 2.28
N ASN A 91 -3.82 7.47 3.42
CA ASN A 91 -2.80 7.78 4.41
C ASN A 91 -1.42 7.33 3.92
N VAL A 92 -0.62 8.28 3.42
CA VAL A 92 0.76 8.06 2.95
C VAL A 92 1.72 7.53 4.01
N ASN A 93 1.37 7.67 5.29
CA ASN A 93 2.15 7.23 6.45
C ASN A 93 1.50 6.04 7.18
N ALA A 94 0.59 5.31 6.52
CA ALA A 94 -0.05 4.14 7.10
C ALA A 94 1.01 3.11 7.53
N LYS A 95 0.88 2.57 8.75
CA LYS A 95 1.72 1.48 9.24
C LYS A 95 0.98 0.16 9.21
N VAL A 96 1.63 -0.88 8.69
CA VAL A 96 1.15 -2.27 8.85
C VAL A 96 1.28 -2.73 10.29
N PHE A 97 0.45 -3.68 10.69
CA PHE A 97 0.56 -4.32 12.00
C PHE A 97 1.75 -5.30 12.00
N GLY A 98 2.49 -5.36 13.11
CA GLY A 98 3.67 -6.23 13.23
C GLY A 98 4.98 -5.52 12.90
N ASN A 99 5.25 -5.25 11.62
CA ASN A 99 6.54 -4.69 11.18
C ASN A 99 6.59 -3.16 11.24
N GLY A 100 5.44 -2.48 11.25
CA GLY A 100 5.38 -1.02 11.22
C GLY A 100 5.82 -0.39 9.91
N GLU A 101 5.91 -1.17 8.83
CA GLU A 101 6.31 -0.72 7.50
C GLU A 101 5.30 0.27 6.90
N THR A 102 5.85 1.28 6.22
CA THR A 102 5.10 2.36 5.56
C THR A 102 4.99 2.14 4.05
N PRO A 103 4.04 2.78 3.34
CA PRO A 103 3.99 2.76 1.88
C PRO A 103 5.34 3.09 1.22
N LEU A 104 6.10 4.00 1.83
CA LEU A 104 7.42 4.38 1.33
C LEU A 104 8.41 3.21 1.39
N GLN A 105 8.39 2.42 2.46
CA GLN A 105 9.23 1.22 2.57
C GLN A 105 8.82 0.19 1.55
N PHE A 106 7.53 -0.10 1.37
CA PHE A 106 7.08 -1.00 0.29
C PHE A 106 7.55 -0.55 -1.10
N ALA A 107 7.51 0.76 -1.39
CA ALA A 107 8.01 1.31 -2.65
C ALA A 107 9.54 1.13 -2.81
N VAL A 108 10.30 1.32 -1.73
CA VAL A 108 11.75 1.04 -1.70
C VAL A 108 12.01 -0.45 -1.91
N GLN A 109 11.24 -1.32 -1.27
CA GLN A 109 11.40 -2.76 -1.41
C GLN A 109 11.12 -3.24 -2.85
N GLY A 110 10.16 -2.60 -3.53
CA GLY A 110 9.90 -2.86 -4.95
C GLY A 110 10.82 -2.10 -5.92
N SER A 111 11.76 -1.29 -5.42
CA SER A 111 12.63 -0.40 -6.20
C SER A 111 11.87 0.60 -7.10
N HIS A 112 10.66 1.01 -6.70
CA HIS A 112 9.74 1.81 -7.51
C HIS A 112 9.98 3.32 -7.35
N LYS A 113 11.04 3.84 -7.98
CA LYS A 113 11.45 5.26 -7.95
C LYS A 113 10.30 6.25 -8.08
N LYS A 114 9.42 6.05 -9.07
CA LYS A 114 8.30 6.97 -9.33
C LYS A 114 7.33 7.03 -8.15
N ILE A 115 7.09 5.90 -7.48
CA ILE A 115 6.23 5.87 -6.30
C ILE A 115 6.93 6.50 -5.10
N ILE A 116 8.24 6.27 -4.94
CA ILE A 116 9.04 6.90 -3.89
C ILE A 116 8.93 8.43 -3.98
N GLU A 117 9.18 9.00 -5.16
CA GLU A 117 9.05 10.45 -5.39
C GLU A 117 7.64 10.95 -5.15
N LEU A 118 6.63 10.20 -5.61
CA LEU A 118 5.23 10.53 -5.40
C LEU A 118 4.87 10.58 -3.91
N LEU A 119 5.26 9.57 -3.14
CA LEU A 119 4.97 9.47 -1.71
C LEU A 119 5.66 10.59 -0.93
N ILE A 120 6.95 10.85 -1.21
CA ILE A 120 7.71 11.94 -0.55
C ILE A 120 7.07 13.30 -0.86
N SER A 121 6.69 13.54 -2.11
CA SER A 121 6.03 14.78 -2.53
C SER A 121 4.66 15.00 -1.87
N ASN A 122 4.03 13.93 -1.39
CA ASN A 122 2.75 13.96 -0.67
C ASN A 122 2.90 13.84 0.85
N GLY A 123 4.11 14.07 1.40
CA GLY A 123 4.34 14.14 2.85
C GLY A 123 4.60 12.79 3.53
N ALA A 124 5.10 11.80 2.79
CA ALA A 124 5.61 10.58 3.41
C ALA A 124 6.82 10.85 4.31
N GLN A 125 6.85 10.21 5.47
CA GLN A 125 7.93 10.31 6.44
C GLN A 125 9.16 9.52 5.94
N VAL A 126 10.14 10.24 5.38
CA VAL A 126 11.37 9.66 4.81
C VAL A 126 12.20 8.88 5.83
N ASN A 127 12.05 9.20 7.11
CA ASN A 127 12.79 8.58 8.23
C ASN A 127 11.88 7.70 9.11
N ALA A 128 10.77 7.21 8.57
CA ALA A 128 9.86 6.35 9.32
C ALA A 128 10.56 5.07 9.79
N LEU A 129 10.49 4.78 11.09
CA LEU A 129 11.05 3.55 11.64
C LEU A 129 10.05 2.39 11.53
N SER A 130 10.53 1.29 10.97
CA SER A 130 9.95 -0.05 11.03
C SER A 130 10.90 -1.01 11.77
N VAL A 131 10.50 -2.26 11.91
CA VAL A 131 11.36 -3.34 12.45
C VAL A 131 12.62 -3.55 11.61
N HIS A 132 12.57 -3.25 10.30
CA HIS A 132 13.71 -3.37 9.39
C HIS A 132 14.62 -2.12 9.37
N GLY A 133 14.20 -1.05 10.06
CA GLY A 133 14.89 0.22 10.13
C GLY A 133 14.15 1.32 9.37
N THR A 134 14.91 2.28 8.86
CA THR A 134 14.42 3.37 8.02
C THR A 134 14.28 2.91 6.56
N PRO A 135 13.53 3.64 5.70
CA PRO A 135 13.54 3.39 4.25
C PRO A 135 14.95 3.39 3.66
N LEU A 136 15.87 4.19 4.23
CA LEU A 136 17.26 4.22 3.78
C LEU A 136 18.02 2.94 4.18
N ASP A 137 17.79 2.41 5.38
CA ASP A 137 18.38 1.13 5.81
C ASP A 137 17.95 -0.01 4.88
N ASP A 138 16.66 -0.05 4.50
CA ASP A 138 16.12 -1.03 3.55
C ASP A 138 16.82 -0.92 2.17
N ALA A 139 16.96 0.29 1.64
CA ALA A 139 17.63 0.54 0.36
C ALA A 139 19.11 0.11 0.37
N ILE A 140 19.82 0.39 1.47
CA ILE A 140 21.23 -0.01 1.67
C ILE A 140 21.35 -1.53 1.73
N GLN A 141 20.50 -2.22 2.50
CA GLN A 141 20.52 -3.68 2.61
C GLN A 141 20.30 -4.37 1.27
N ARG A 142 19.44 -3.78 0.42
CA ARG A 142 19.14 -4.27 -0.94
C ARG A 142 20.19 -3.87 -1.98
N LYS A 143 21.16 -3.01 -1.61
CA LYS A 143 22.20 -2.46 -2.50
C LYS A 143 21.63 -1.62 -3.66
N GLU A 144 20.52 -0.93 -3.43
CA GLU A 144 19.86 -0.09 -4.42
C GLU A 144 20.46 1.32 -4.43
N ILE A 145 21.63 1.47 -5.05
CA ILE A 145 22.43 2.71 -5.03
C ILE A 145 21.60 3.93 -5.47
N GLU A 146 20.81 3.79 -6.53
CA GLU A 146 19.98 4.90 -7.03
C GLU A 146 18.86 5.29 -6.06
N ILE A 147 18.29 4.34 -5.31
CA ILE A 147 17.29 4.63 -4.28
C ILE A 147 17.94 5.24 -3.05
N VAL A 148 19.14 4.79 -2.68
CA VAL A 148 19.94 5.39 -1.60
C VAL A 148 20.19 6.86 -1.91
N ASP A 149 20.68 7.19 -3.11
CA ASP A 149 20.93 8.57 -3.52
C ASP A 149 19.64 9.41 -3.54
N LEU A 150 18.54 8.82 -4.02
CA LEU A 150 17.23 9.47 -4.02
C LEU A 150 16.74 9.80 -2.61
N LEU A 151 16.77 8.82 -1.69
CA LEU A 151 16.34 9.02 -0.31
C LEU A 151 17.25 10.01 0.41
N ARG A 152 18.58 9.93 0.22
CA ARG A 152 19.54 10.91 0.75
C ARG A 152 19.26 12.32 0.28
N LYS A 153 18.93 12.50 -1.00
CA LYS A 153 18.53 13.79 -1.59
C LYS A 153 17.31 14.39 -0.88
N TYR A 154 16.39 13.57 -0.40
CA TYR A 154 15.20 13.99 0.36
C TYR A 154 15.40 13.97 1.89
N GLY A 155 16.64 13.89 2.38
CA GLY A 155 16.94 13.95 3.82
C GLY A 155 16.76 12.62 4.56
N GLY A 156 16.77 11.50 3.83
CA GLY A 156 16.81 10.15 4.38
C GLY A 156 18.07 9.93 5.21
N LYS A 157 17.88 9.38 6.40
CA LYS A 157 18.93 9.02 7.35
C LYS A 157 18.80 7.55 7.72
N THR A 158 19.92 6.92 8.05
CA THR A 158 19.92 5.55 8.58
C THR A 158 19.40 5.56 10.01
N SER A 159 18.92 4.42 10.50
CA SER A 159 18.52 4.30 11.90
C SER A 159 19.67 4.57 12.87
N GLU A 160 20.92 4.30 12.48
CA GLU A 160 22.13 4.61 13.25
C GLU A 160 22.42 6.12 13.33
N GLU A 161 22.24 6.84 12.22
CA GLU A 161 22.38 8.30 12.18
C GLU A 161 21.30 9.00 13.02
N LEU A 162 20.09 8.43 13.06
CA LEU A 162 19.02 8.95 13.91
C LEU A 162 19.32 8.72 15.40
N LYS A 163 19.85 7.56 15.77
CA LYS A 163 20.26 7.24 17.16
C LYS A 163 21.41 8.13 17.63
N SER A 164 22.41 8.36 16.79
CA SER A 164 23.56 9.22 17.14
C SER A 164 23.18 10.70 17.26
N ALA A 165 22.04 11.11 16.71
CA ALA A 165 21.49 12.46 16.86
C ALA A 165 20.75 12.70 18.20
N GLY A 166 20.67 11.70 19.09
CA GLY A 166 20.13 11.87 20.45
C GLY A 166 18.60 11.89 20.55
N TYR A 167 17.90 11.24 19.62
CA TYR A 167 16.46 10.98 19.71
C TYR A 167 16.16 9.61 20.33
#